data_AF-A0A5E4MKY8-F1
#
_entry.id   AF-A0A5E4MKY8-F1
#
_cell.length_a   1.000
_cell.length_b   1.000
_cell.length_c   1.000
_cell.angle_alpha   90.00
_cell.angle_beta   90.00
_cell.angle_gamma   90.00
#
_symmetry.space_group_name_H-M   'P 1'
#
loop_
_entity.id
_entity.type
_entity.pdbx_description
1 polymer ?
#
loop_
_entity_poly.entity_id
_entity_poly.type
_entity_poly.pdbx_seq_one_letter_code
_entity_poly.pdbx_strand_id
1 'polypeptide(L)'
;MNVLLQGMKNLILNNSLGTLGTIRCMASLNQMHKTGPHRKPMFKRNPLGDNPFLKGVVLKTLIRKPKKPNSANRKCVLVRLSNGKEMIAYIPGEGHNLQEHNVVLVRNGRCKDLPGVKITCVRGKYDLPHVVKKTQTNS
;
A
#
# COMPACT_ATOMS: atom_id res chain seq x y z
N MET A 1 49.00 -42.17 35.56
CA MET A 1 49.56 -41.00 34.83
C MET A 1 48.66 -40.60 33.65
N ASN A 2 47.35 -40.43 33.85
CA ASN A 2 46.41 -40.25 32.73
C ASN A 2 45.15 -39.48 33.11
N VAL A 3 45.29 -38.39 33.88
CA VAL A 3 44.13 -37.53 34.24
C VAL A 3 44.42 -36.02 34.17
N LEU A 4 45.68 -35.59 34.00
CA LEU A 4 46.04 -34.17 33.89
C LEU A 4 46.15 -33.66 32.44
N LEU A 5 46.29 -34.56 31.45
CA LEU A 5 46.43 -34.19 30.04
C LEU A 5 45.10 -34.06 29.28
N GLN A 6 43.99 -34.49 29.89
CA GLN A 6 42.64 -34.35 29.31
C GLN A 6 42.03 -32.95 29.58
N GLY A 7 42.52 -32.23 30.60
CA GLY A 7 41.97 -30.94 31.01
C GLY A 7 42.48 -29.73 30.23
N MET A 8 43.69 -29.81 29.65
CA MET A 8 44.31 -28.67 28.95
C MET A 8 43.95 -28.59 27.46
N LYS A 9 43.32 -29.62 26.88
CA LYS A 9 42.88 -29.61 25.48
C LYS A 9 41.55 -28.89 25.25
N ASN A 10 40.78 -28.61 26.32
CA ASN A 10 39.46 -27.95 26.22
C ASN A 10 39.48 -26.44 26.51
N LEU A 11 40.65 -25.84 26.79
CA LEU A 11 40.73 -24.40 27.08
C LEU A 11 41.30 -23.52 25.95
N ILE A 12 41.87 -24.11 24.90
CA ILE A 12 42.52 -23.35 23.81
C ILE A 12 41.65 -23.26 22.54
N LEU A 13 40.57 -24.03 22.43
CA LEU A 13 39.69 -24.02 21.24
C LEU A 13 38.49 -23.07 21.32
N ASN A 14 38.23 -22.44 22.47
CA ASN A 14 36.98 -21.69 22.69
C ASN A 14 37.17 -20.16 22.79
N ASN A 15 38.23 -19.57 22.23
CA ASN A 15 38.44 -18.12 22.33
C ASN A 15 38.99 -17.40 21.09
N SER A 16 38.84 -17.96 19.89
CA SER A 16 39.13 -17.22 18.63
C SER A 16 37.89 -16.93 17.77
N LEU A 17 36.70 -17.37 18.18
CA LEU A 17 35.44 -17.09 17.48
C LEU A 17 34.84 -15.71 17.82
N GLY A 18 35.66 -14.79 18.34
CA GLY A 18 35.25 -13.44 18.74
C GLY A 18 35.66 -12.32 17.78
N THR A 19 36.46 -12.58 16.74
CA THR A 19 37.05 -11.52 15.89
C THR A 19 36.94 -11.75 14.38
N LEU A 20 36.04 -12.63 13.95
CA LEU A 20 35.61 -12.71 12.54
C LEU A 20 34.22 -12.10 12.38
N GLY A 21 34.12 -10.83 12.78
CA GLY A 21 33.09 -9.97 12.22
C GLY A 21 33.24 -9.94 10.70
N THR A 22 32.31 -10.60 10.02
CA THR A 22 31.87 -10.18 8.68
C THR A 22 32.86 -10.35 7.52
N ILE A 23 33.59 -11.47 7.43
CA ILE A 23 33.97 -11.93 6.09
C ILE A 23 32.68 -12.42 5.44
N ARG A 24 32.16 -11.66 4.45
CA ARG A 24 31.03 -12.09 3.61
C ARG A 24 31.47 -13.31 2.79
N CYS A 25 31.50 -14.48 3.41
CA CYS A 25 31.65 -15.75 2.69
C CYS A 25 30.44 -15.87 1.76
N MET A 26 30.68 -15.84 0.45
CA MET A 26 29.64 -16.13 -0.53
C MET A 26 29.02 -17.50 -0.23
N ALA A 27 27.73 -17.67 -0.50
CA ALA A 27 27.06 -18.96 -0.35
C ALA A 27 27.77 -20.03 -1.20
N SER A 28 27.91 -21.25 -0.68
CA SER A 28 28.57 -22.34 -1.43
C SER A 28 27.83 -22.65 -2.73
N LEU A 29 28.53 -23.13 -3.77
CA LEU A 29 27.90 -23.53 -5.03
C LEU A 29 26.79 -24.57 -4.84
N ASN A 30 26.97 -25.51 -3.91
CA ASN A 30 25.95 -26.49 -3.54
C ASN A 30 24.72 -25.83 -2.89
N GLN A 31 24.92 -24.78 -2.10
CA GLN A 31 23.83 -24.02 -1.51
C GLN A 31 23.09 -23.20 -2.57
N MET A 32 23.81 -22.57 -3.50
CA MET A 32 23.20 -21.85 -4.63
C MET A 32 22.43 -22.78 -5.56
N HIS A 33 22.94 -23.98 -5.84
CA HIS A 33 22.22 -25.01 -6.61
C HIS A 33 20.91 -25.39 -5.91
N LYS A 34 20.95 -25.65 -4.59
CA LYS A 34 19.75 -26.05 -3.82
C LYS A 34 18.70 -24.93 -3.71
N THR A 35 19.11 -23.68 -3.52
CA THR A 35 18.18 -22.56 -3.30
C THR A 35 17.71 -21.87 -4.59
N GLY A 36 18.46 -22.03 -5.68
CA GLY A 36 18.19 -21.34 -6.95
C GLY A 36 18.41 -19.82 -6.88
N PRO A 37 18.09 -19.10 -7.97
CA PRO A 37 18.25 -17.65 -8.01
C PRO A 37 17.26 -16.96 -7.07
N HIS A 38 17.75 -16.00 -6.28
CA HIS A 38 16.89 -15.23 -5.38
C HIS A 38 15.87 -14.39 -6.17
N ARG A 39 14.59 -14.75 -6.06
CA ARG A 39 13.48 -13.97 -6.60
C ARG A 39 12.91 -13.07 -5.51
N LYS A 40 12.92 -11.76 -5.73
CA LYS A 40 12.29 -10.80 -4.82
C LYS A 40 10.76 -10.99 -4.85
N PRO A 41 10.07 -11.21 -3.72
CA PRO A 41 8.62 -11.33 -3.72
C PRO A 41 7.97 -10.00 -4.17
N MET A 42 7.02 -10.08 -5.10
CA MET A 42 6.27 -8.91 -5.56
C MET A 42 5.01 -8.72 -4.71
N PHE A 43 4.88 -7.56 -4.06
CA PHE A 43 3.67 -7.19 -3.31
C PHE A 43 2.57 -6.68 -4.25
N LYS A 44 1.33 -7.15 -4.05
CA LYS A 44 0.15 -6.65 -4.77
C LYS A 44 -0.11 -5.20 -4.37
N ARG A 45 -0.15 -4.29 -5.34
CA ARG A 45 -0.31 -2.84 -5.12
C ARG A 45 -1.77 -2.38 -5.06
N ASN A 46 -2.73 -3.28 -5.32
CA ASN A 46 -4.15 -2.92 -5.39
C ASN A 46 -4.77 -2.81 -3.98
N PRO A 47 -5.29 -1.63 -3.58
CA PRO A 47 -5.99 -1.49 -2.31
C PRO A 47 -7.27 -2.31 -2.21
N LEU A 48 -7.88 -2.68 -3.34
CA LEU A 48 -9.14 -3.44 -3.40
C LEU A 48 -8.95 -4.97 -3.37
N GLY A 49 -7.71 -5.46 -3.27
CA GLY A 49 -7.39 -6.89 -3.36
C GLY A 49 -7.23 -7.35 -4.81
N ASP A 50 -7.90 -8.43 -5.20
CA ASP A 50 -7.84 -8.97 -6.57
C ASP A 50 -8.93 -8.39 -7.50
N ASN A 51 -9.87 -7.62 -6.95
CA ASN A 51 -10.96 -7.05 -7.71
C ASN A 51 -10.58 -5.69 -8.35
N PRO A 52 -10.97 -5.43 -9.62
CA PRO A 52 -10.72 -4.14 -10.27
C PRO A 52 -11.62 -3.02 -9.73
N PHE A 53 -12.86 -3.36 -9.39
CA PHE A 53 -13.86 -2.46 -8.84
C PHE A 53 -14.53 -3.09 -7.61
N LEU A 54 -14.97 -2.25 -6.68
CA LEU A 54 -15.81 -2.65 -5.56
C LEU A 54 -16.98 -1.67 -5.40
N LYS A 55 -18.12 -2.21 -4.97
CA LYS A 55 -19.25 -1.40 -4.51
C LYS A 55 -18.96 -0.92 -3.08
N GLY A 56 -19.41 0.28 -2.75
CA GLY A 56 -19.34 0.78 -1.39
C GLY A 56 -20.46 1.75 -1.07
N VAL A 57 -20.69 1.94 0.22
CA VAL A 57 -21.65 2.89 0.78
C VAL A 57 -20.88 4.05 1.39
N VAL A 58 -21.31 5.28 1.09
CA VAL A 58 -20.70 6.49 1.64
C VAL A 58 -21.11 6.65 3.10
N LEU A 59 -20.13 6.78 3.98
CA LEU A 59 -20.35 7.07 5.40
C LEU A 59 -20.42 8.57 5.66
N LYS A 60 -19.48 9.33 5.07
CA LYS A 60 -19.45 10.80 5.18
C LYS A 60 -18.71 11.44 4.03
N THR A 61 -19.11 12.66 3.68
CA THR A 61 -18.40 13.52 2.72
C THR A 61 -17.28 14.29 3.44
N LEU A 62 -16.10 14.37 2.82
CA LEU A 62 -14.90 14.95 3.41
C LEU A 62 -14.19 15.87 2.43
N ILE A 63 -13.69 17.00 2.91
CA ILE A 63 -12.79 17.86 2.15
C ILE A 63 -11.40 17.72 2.74
N ARG A 64 -10.41 17.35 1.91
CA ARG A 64 -9.00 17.24 2.34
C ARG A 64 -8.11 18.22 1.59
N LYS A 65 -7.15 18.79 2.31
CA LYS A 65 -6.10 19.63 1.74
C LYS A 65 -4.98 18.74 1.15
N PRO A 66 -4.44 19.09 -0.02
CA PRO A 66 -3.33 18.38 -0.65
C PRO A 66 -2.02 18.60 0.12
N LYS A 67 -1.00 17.78 -0.19
CA LYS A 67 0.37 18.03 0.25
C LYS A 67 0.92 19.28 -0.47
N LYS A 68 1.72 20.10 0.24
CA LYS A 68 2.58 21.15 -0.35
C LYS A 68 3.39 20.52 -1.49
N PRO A 69 3.47 21.09 -2.71
CA PRO A 69 3.35 22.50 -3.12
C PRO A 69 1.95 22.99 -3.48
N ASN A 70 0.97 22.10 -3.57
CA ASN A 70 -0.37 22.45 -4.07
C ASN A 70 -1.24 23.03 -2.95
N SER A 71 -2.16 23.93 -3.29
CA SER A 71 -3.15 24.51 -2.38
C SER A 71 -4.53 24.46 -3.03
N ALA A 72 -5.36 23.50 -2.63
CA ALA A 72 -6.72 23.36 -3.14
C ALA A 72 -7.58 22.59 -2.14
N ASN A 73 -8.89 22.56 -2.36
CA ASN A 73 -9.80 21.68 -1.63
C ASN A 73 -10.13 20.48 -2.50
N ARG A 74 -9.71 19.27 -2.10
CA ARG A 74 -10.03 18.04 -2.82
C ARG A 74 -11.25 17.38 -2.19
N LYS A 75 -12.29 17.17 -3.01
CA LYS A 75 -13.54 16.52 -2.62
C LYS A 75 -13.30 15.01 -2.49
N CYS A 76 -13.54 14.47 -1.32
CA CYS A 76 -13.37 13.06 -0.97
C CYS A 76 -14.60 12.54 -0.23
N VAL A 77 -14.71 11.23 -0.12
CA VAL A 77 -15.73 10.55 0.68
C VAL A 77 -15.08 9.43 1.47
N LEU A 78 -15.55 9.23 2.71
CA LEU A 78 -15.28 8.00 3.44
C LEU A 78 -16.29 6.96 2.98
N VAL A 79 -15.81 5.81 2.51
CA VAL A 79 -16.63 4.75 1.92
C VAL A 79 -16.36 3.45 2.65
N ARG A 80 -17.42 2.75 3.03
CA ARG A 80 -17.38 1.36 3.47
C ARG A 80 -17.53 0.46 2.24
N LEU A 81 -16.47 -0.26 1.90
CA LEU A 81 -16.45 -1.18 0.75
C LEU A 81 -17.20 -2.46 1.09
N SER A 82 -17.63 -3.19 0.06
CA SER A 82 -18.22 -4.54 0.20
C SER A 82 -17.32 -5.52 0.97
N ASN A 83 -16.01 -5.31 0.94
CA ASN A 83 -15.03 -6.10 1.68
C ASN A 83 -14.98 -5.76 3.19
N GLY A 84 -15.89 -4.91 3.68
CA GLY A 84 -15.95 -4.43 5.07
C GLY A 84 -14.91 -3.36 5.42
N LYS A 85 -13.93 -3.10 4.54
CA LYS A 85 -12.88 -2.10 4.75
C LYS A 85 -13.42 -0.69 4.54
N GLU A 86 -13.05 0.20 5.45
CA GLU A 86 -13.34 1.62 5.35
C GLU A 86 -12.14 2.35 4.75
N MET A 87 -12.39 3.07 3.67
CA MET A 87 -11.35 3.74 2.92
C MET A 87 -11.84 5.09 2.42
N ILE A 88 -10.90 6.01 2.21
CA ILE A 88 -11.20 7.34 1.68
C ILE A 88 -11.03 7.30 0.17
N ALA A 89 -12.09 7.66 -0.54
CA ALA A 89 -12.13 7.73 -1.98
C ALA A 89 -12.15 9.17 -2.49
N TYR A 90 -11.39 9.41 -3.55
CA TYR A 90 -11.38 10.68 -4.27
C TYR A 90 -12.56 10.75 -5.24
N ILE A 91 -13.22 11.90 -5.33
CA ILE A 91 -14.27 12.14 -6.32
C ILE A 91 -13.68 12.94 -7.48
N PRO A 92 -13.64 12.37 -8.70
CA PRO A 92 -13.11 13.07 -9.87
C PRO A 92 -14.13 14.07 -10.44
N GLY A 93 -13.61 15.08 -11.14
CA GLY A 93 -14.40 16.11 -11.83
C GLY A 93 -14.91 17.24 -10.93
N GLU A 94 -15.87 17.99 -11.46
CA GLU A 94 -16.47 19.15 -10.80
C GLU A 94 -17.85 18.82 -10.22
N GLY A 95 -18.15 19.41 -9.06
CA GLY A 95 -19.41 19.18 -8.33
C GLY A 95 -19.60 17.72 -7.87
N HIS A 96 -20.39 17.48 -6.82
CA HIS A 96 -20.91 16.14 -6.53
C HIS A 96 -22.18 16.27 -5.69
N ASN A 97 -23.10 15.33 -5.83
CA ASN A 97 -24.35 15.27 -5.06
C ASN A 97 -24.37 14.06 -4.12
N LEU A 98 -23.20 13.61 -3.64
CA LEU A 98 -23.18 12.46 -2.73
C LEU A 98 -23.53 12.91 -1.32
N GLN A 99 -24.40 12.12 -0.71
CA GLN A 99 -24.80 12.23 0.68
C GLN A 99 -24.40 10.95 1.41
N GLU A 100 -24.64 10.92 2.70
CA GLU A 100 -24.48 9.70 3.50
C GLU A 100 -25.45 8.62 2.99
N HIS A 101 -25.05 7.35 3.09
CA HIS A 101 -25.77 6.18 2.59
C HIS A 101 -25.86 6.02 1.07
N ASN A 102 -25.43 7.01 0.29
CA ASN A 102 -25.34 6.83 -1.16
C ASN A 102 -24.37 5.70 -1.53
N VAL A 103 -24.71 4.99 -2.59
CA VAL A 103 -23.96 3.87 -3.14
C VAL A 103 -23.06 4.38 -4.26
N VAL A 104 -21.79 3.95 -4.22
CA VAL A 104 -20.79 4.33 -5.22
C VAL A 104 -20.01 3.11 -5.71
N LEU A 105 -19.54 3.19 -6.96
CA LEU A 105 -18.55 2.27 -7.49
C LEU A 105 -17.16 2.87 -7.32
N VAL A 106 -16.25 2.09 -6.78
CA VAL A 106 -14.87 2.52 -6.52
C VAL A 106 -13.92 1.68 -7.36
N ARG A 107 -12.87 2.34 -7.87
CA ARG A 107 -11.75 1.70 -8.58
C ARG A 107 -10.41 2.00 -7.95
N ASN A 108 -9.41 1.22 -8.32
CA ASN A 108 -8.02 1.53 -7.99
C ASN A 108 -7.62 2.83 -8.71
N GLY A 109 -7.17 3.82 -7.93
CA GLY A 109 -6.85 5.14 -8.45
C GLY A 109 -6.29 6.00 -7.34
N ARG A 110 -4.96 6.12 -7.29
CA ARG A 110 -4.27 6.94 -6.29
C ARG A 110 -4.33 8.40 -6.69
N CYS A 111 -4.86 9.23 -5.78
CA CYS A 111 -4.71 10.68 -5.90
C CYS A 111 -3.27 11.05 -5.53
N LYS A 112 -2.54 11.69 -6.46
CA LYS A 112 -1.13 12.05 -6.26
C LYS A 112 -0.96 13.08 -5.13
N ASP A 113 -1.92 14.00 -5.02
CA ASP A 113 -1.84 15.12 -4.08
C ASP A 113 -2.15 14.74 -2.64
N LEU A 114 -3.02 13.75 -2.43
CA LEU A 114 -3.54 13.38 -1.12
C LEU A 114 -2.83 12.14 -0.59
N PRO A 115 -2.07 12.23 0.51
CA PRO A 115 -1.53 11.05 1.14
C PRO A 115 -2.65 10.15 1.67
N GLY A 116 -2.52 8.84 1.46
CA GLY A 116 -3.48 7.84 1.94
C GLY A 116 -4.71 7.61 1.05
N VAL A 117 -4.99 8.47 0.06
CA VAL A 117 -6.13 8.29 -0.85
C VAL A 117 -5.71 7.46 -2.06
N LYS A 118 -5.94 6.14 -1.96
CA LYS A 118 -5.52 5.14 -2.96
C LYS A 118 -6.62 4.71 -3.93
N ILE A 119 -7.86 5.10 -3.65
CA ILE A 119 -9.03 4.70 -4.42
C ILE A 119 -9.78 5.93 -4.95
N THR A 120 -10.42 5.78 -6.10
CA THR A 120 -11.17 6.84 -6.77
C THR A 120 -12.56 6.34 -7.11
N CYS A 121 -13.59 7.18 -6.92
CA CYS A 121 -14.95 6.87 -7.32
C CYS A 121 -15.10 6.93 -8.85
N VAL A 122 -15.92 6.04 -9.40
CA VAL A 122 -16.29 6.02 -10.82
C VAL A 122 -17.50 6.91 -11.02
N ARG A 123 -17.48 7.75 -12.07
CA ARG A 123 -18.59 8.59 -12.49
C ARG A 123 -19.50 7.85 -13.47
N GLY A 124 -20.78 8.20 -13.49
CA GLY A 124 -21.77 7.61 -14.38
C GLY A 124 -22.33 6.28 -13.90
N LYS A 125 -22.21 5.96 -12.60
CA LYS A 125 -22.70 4.69 -12.05
C LYS A 125 -23.18 4.85 -10.61
N TYR A 126 -24.27 4.13 -10.28
CA TYR A 126 -25.03 4.29 -9.03
C TYR A 126 -25.38 5.78 -8.80
N ASP A 127 -25.14 6.30 -7.60
CA ASP A 127 -25.58 7.65 -7.22
C ASP A 127 -24.59 8.76 -7.63
N LEU A 128 -23.55 8.41 -8.40
CA LEU A 128 -22.60 9.36 -8.98
C LEU A 128 -22.92 9.61 -10.46
N PRO A 129 -23.65 10.69 -10.80
CA PRO A 129 -23.94 11.03 -12.19
C PRO A 129 -22.69 11.55 -12.93
N HIS A 130 -22.80 11.63 -14.25
CA HIS A 130 -21.82 12.26 -15.12
C HIS A 130 -21.66 13.76 -14.78
N VAL A 131 -20.49 14.32 -15.11
CA VAL A 131 -20.24 15.76 -14.89
C VAL A 131 -20.98 16.55 -15.96
N VAL A 132 -21.88 17.43 -15.56
CA VAL A 132 -22.58 18.35 -16.45
C VAL A 132 -21.61 19.48 -16.81
N LYS A 133 -21.28 19.62 -18.09
CA LYS A 133 -20.51 20.76 -18.58
C LYS A 133 -21.41 21.99 -18.55
N LYS A 134 -20.97 23.06 -17.90
CA LYS A 134 -21.62 24.36 -18.05
C LYS A 134 -21.27 24.89 -19.44
N THR A 135 -22.27 25.21 -20.25
CA THR A 135 -22.05 25.97 -21.49
C THR A 135 -21.41 27.30 -21.09
N GLN A 136 -20.23 27.59 -21.63
CA GLN A 136 -19.58 28.87 -21.39
C GLN A 136 -20.40 29.93 -22.13
N THR A 137 -21.26 30.64 -21.39
CA THR A 137 -21.86 31.87 -21.89
C THR A 137 -20.75 32.92 -21.82
N ASN A 138 -20.13 33.23 -22.95
CA ASN A 138 -19.23 34.38 -23.07
C ASN A 138 -20.09 35.65 -22.97
N SER A 139 -20.27 36.15 -21.75
CA SER A 139 -20.79 37.49 -21.46
C SER A 139 -19.68 38.52 -21.59
#